data_AF-A0A943HUD8-F1
#
_entry.id   AF-A0A943HUD8-F1
#
_cell.length_a   1.000
_cell.length_b   1.000
_cell.length_c   1.000
_cell.angle_alpha   90.00
_cell.angle_beta   90.00
_cell.angle_gamma   90.00
#
_symmetry.space_group_name_H-M   'P 1'
#
loop_
_entity.id
_entity.type
_entity.pdbx_description
1 polymer ?
#
loop_
_entity_poly.entity_id
_entity_poly.type
_entity_poly.pdbx_seq_one_letter_code
_entity_poly.pdbx_strand_id
1 'polypeptide(L)'
;MVKKSPENTTPAIVDNVEALEAKLAQMREAQALFATYTQEQVDKIFYEAAMAANKARIPLAKMAIEETGRGVLEDKVIKNHYAAEYIYNAYKNTKTCGVLERDEAYGITKIAEPIGIVGAVIPTTNPTSTAIFKTLICLKTRNAIIISPHPAAAKCTIAAAKLVLDAAVKAGAPEGIIGWVDVPSIELTNMVMRDVDIILATGGPGMVKAAYSSGKPALGVGAGNTPVVIDDTADVLLAVNSIIHSKTFDNGMICASEQSVTVIDSIYDQVKAEFQKRGCYFVKQGAEMEALRAAMFKNGALDHRIPGMAAAKIAELAGIEVPAKTKILIAEVTSTDPAKEEFSHEKLSPVLAMYHAKDFQEAVDKAEHLVLAGGPGHTASLYVHPAQAEKISLFEHVMKACRIVINTPSSHGGIGDLYNFGMKPSLTLGCGSWGGNSVSENVGVKHLINVKTVAERRENMLWFRAPEKVYFKKGSTPVALDELGNVMGKKRAFIVTDQFLFKNGNTRAIEAKLDEMGIAHDCFYDVEPDPSLQCARRGAKQMALFEPDVIIAVGGGSAMDAGKIMWMMYE
;
A
#
# COMPACT_ATOMS: atom_id res chain seq x y z
N MET A 1 17.26 37.74 -21.07
CA MET A 1 18.46 38.05 -20.26
C MET A 1 18.50 37.06 -19.10
N VAL A 2 19.38 36.06 -19.19
CA VAL A 2 19.62 35.09 -18.11
C VAL A 2 20.28 35.88 -16.97
N LYS A 3 19.59 36.04 -15.84
CA LYS A 3 20.24 36.52 -14.62
C LYS A 3 21.29 35.47 -14.26
N LYS A 4 22.57 35.85 -14.26
CA LYS A 4 23.61 35.11 -13.56
C LYS A 4 23.12 34.88 -12.13
N SER A 5 23.14 33.62 -11.67
CA SER A 5 22.96 33.29 -10.26
C SER A 5 23.89 34.15 -9.41
N PRO A 6 23.49 34.55 -8.19
CA PRO A 6 24.42 35.13 -7.23
C PRO A 6 25.60 34.17 -7.07
N GLU A 7 26.80 34.72 -6.85
CA GLU A 7 28.00 33.94 -6.56
C GLU A 7 27.69 32.81 -5.56
N ASN A 8 28.27 31.63 -5.80
CA ASN A 8 28.03 30.38 -5.11
C ASN A 8 28.43 30.50 -3.62
N THR A 9 27.56 31.10 -2.80
CA THR A 9 27.73 31.26 -1.35
C THR A 9 27.34 30.00 -0.58
N THR A 10 26.92 28.93 -1.27
CA THR A 10 26.63 27.64 -0.63
C THR A 10 27.92 26.98 -0.16
N PRO A 11 28.07 26.69 1.14
CA PRO A 11 29.26 26.02 1.65
C PRO A 11 29.44 24.65 1.00
N ALA A 12 30.69 24.30 0.70
CA ALA A 12 31.02 23.00 0.11
C ALA A 12 30.81 21.83 1.09
N ILE A 13 30.71 22.11 2.40
CA ILE A 13 30.57 21.16 3.49
C ILE A 13 29.38 21.60 4.34
N VAL A 14 28.49 20.67 4.67
CA VAL A 14 27.35 20.86 5.57
C VAL A 14 27.69 20.26 6.95
N ASP A 15 28.25 21.09 7.83
CA ASP A 15 28.68 20.72 9.18
C ASP A 15 28.02 21.57 10.29
N ASN A 16 27.24 22.58 9.91
CA ASN A 16 26.53 23.49 10.82
C ASN A 16 25.19 23.93 10.22
N VAL A 17 24.42 24.66 11.02
CA VAL A 17 23.05 25.08 10.72
C VAL A 17 23.02 26.01 9.50
N GLU A 18 23.89 27.02 9.47
CA GLU A 18 23.94 28.02 8.40
C GLU A 18 24.27 27.37 7.04
N ALA A 19 25.17 26.39 7.04
CA ALA A 19 25.51 25.62 5.85
C ALA A 19 24.35 24.76 5.36
N LEU A 20 23.58 24.15 6.27
CA LEU A 20 22.40 23.37 5.93
C LEU A 20 21.28 24.26 5.37
N GLU A 21 21.04 25.43 5.95
CA GLU A 21 20.07 26.41 5.44
C GLU A 21 20.41 26.86 4.01
N ALA A 22 21.68 27.24 3.78
CA ALA A 22 22.17 27.61 2.45
C ALA A 22 22.03 26.45 1.45
N LYS A 23 22.29 25.22 1.90
CA LYS A 23 22.13 24.02 1.05
C LYS A 23 20.66 23.79 0.69
N LEU A 24 19.75 23.86 1.66
CA LEU A 24 18.32 23.70 1.41
C LEU A 24 17.80 24.75 0.43
N ALA A 25 18.23 26.01 0.55
CA ALA A 25 17.87 27.07 -0.39
C ALA A 25 18.30 26.75 -1.83
N GLN A 26 19.55 26.32 -2.04
CA GLN A 26 20.04 25.88 -3.35
C GLN A 26 19.22 24.70 -3.90
N MET A 27 18.88 23.75 -3.04
CA MET A 27 18.10 22.56 -3.43
C MET A 27 16.67 22.92 -3.84
N ARG A 28 16.07 23.97 -3.25
CA ARG A 28 14.75 24.48 -3.68
C ARG A 28 14.79 24.96 -5.13
N GLU A 29 15.84 25.70 -5.51
CA GLU A 29 16.02 26.17 -6.89
C GLU A 29 16.24 25.01 -7.86
N ALA A 30 17.10 24.06 -7.49
CA ALA A 30 17.35 22.86 -8.28
C ALA A 30 16.06 22.03 -8.49
N GLN A 31 15.26 21.86 -7.44
CA GLN A 31 14.00 21.14 -7.50
C GLN A 31 12.97 21.87 -8.37
N ALA A 32 12.85 23.18 -8.24
CA ALA A 32 11.95 23.99 -9.06
C ALA A 32 12.29 23.87 -10.55
N LEU A 33 13.58 23.87 -10.90
CA LEU A 33 14.02 23.58 -12.26
C LEU A 33 13.66 22.16 -12.68
N PHE A 34 13.95 21.16 -11.85
CA PHE A 34 13.71 19.76 -12.18
C PHE A 34 12.22 19.40 -12.33
N ALA A 35 11.33 20.10 -11.62
CA ALA A 35 9.88 19.95 -11.75
C ALA A 35 9.37 20.20 -13.19
N THR A 36 10.08 21.04 -13.96
CA THR A 36 9.73 21.41 -15.35
C THR A 36 10.13 20.35 -16.39
N TYR A 37 10.87 19.31 -15.98
CA TYR A 37 11.42 18.34 -16.93
C TYR A 37 10.32 17.43 -17.47
N THR A 38 10.49 17.05 -18.73
CA THR A 38 9.65 16.04 -19.41
C THR A 38 9.89 14.64 -18.85
N GLN A 39 8.94 13.73 -19.10
CA GLN A 39 9.08 12.32 -18.67
C GLN A 39 10.35 11.70 -19.26
N GLU A 40 10.66 11.98 -20.52
CA GLU A 40 11.81 11.44 -21.24
C GLU A 40 13.14 11.91 -20.64
N GLN A 41 13.23 13.19 -20.24
CA GLN A 41 14.40 13.73 -19.54
C GLN A 41 14.58 13.06 -18.17
N VAL A 42 13.50 12.93 -17.40
CA VAL A 42 13.51 12.26 -16.09
C VAL A 42 13.91 10.80 -16.23
N ASP A 43 13.40 10.10 -17.24
CA ASP A 43 13.66 8.67 -17.47
C ASP A 43 15.11 8.42 -17.88
N LYS A 44 15.68 9.32 -18.70
CA LYS A 44 17.10 9.29 -19.05
C LYS A 44 17.98 9.47 -17.81
N ILE A 45 17.68 10.47 -16.97
CA ILE A 45 18.41 10.72 -15.72
C ILE A 45 18.30 9.50 -14.79
N PHE A 46 17.10 8.95 -14.63
CA PHE A 46 16.85 7.77 -13.80
C PHE A 46 17.63 6.54 -14.27
N TYR A 47 17.70 6.30 -15.59
CA TYR A 47 18.49 5.22 -16.17
C TYR A 47 19.99 5.39 -15.89
N GLU A 48 20.58 6.53 -16.23
CA GLU A 48 22.02 6.76 -16.07
C GLU A 48 22.45 6.69 -14.59
N ALA A 49 21.64 7.25 -13.70
CA ALA A 49 21.81 7.18 -12.26
C ALA A 49 21.81 5.72 -11.74
N ALA A 50 20.81 4.93 -12.15
CA ALA A 50 20.69 3.53 -11.74
C ALA A 50 21.84 2.67 -12.29
N MET A 51 22.23 2.88 -13.55
CA MET A 51 23.34 2.15 -14.17
C MET A 51 24.68 2.48 -13.51
N ALA A 52 24.93 3.74 -13.15
CA ALA A 52 26.12 4.13 -12.41
C ALA A 52 26.19 3.44 -11.04
N ALA A 53 25.10 3.47 -10.27
CA ALA A 53 25.01 2.80 -8.98
C ALA A 53 25.25 1.29 -9.10
N ASN A 54 24.64 0.63 -10.08
CA ASN A 54 24.80 -0.81 -10.30
C ASN A 54 26.23 -1.18 -10.70
N LYS A 55 26.90 -0.38 -11.55
CA LYS A 55 28.32 -0.58 -11.90
C LYS A 55 29.25 -0.41 -10.69
N ALA A 56 28.89 0.47 -9.76
CA ALA A 56 29.66 0.75 -8.55
C ALA A 56 29.28 -0.12 -7.33
N ARG A 57 28.43 -1.15 -7.50
CA ARG A 57 27.96 -2.02 -6.41
C ARG A 57 29.08 -2.63 -5.55
N ILE A 58 30.19 -3.02 -6.17
CA ILE A 58 31.36 -3.63 -5.50
C ILE A 58 32.14 -2.62 -4.67
N PRO A 59 32.66 -1.51 -5.24
CA PRO A 59 33.40 -0.53 -4.44
C PRO A 59 32.54 0.06 -3.30
N LEU A 60 31.26 0.34 -3.54
CA LEU A 60 30.36 0.84 -2.49
C LEU A 60 30.12 -0.20 -1.38
N ALA A 61 30.02 -1.48 -1.71
CA ALA A 61 29.88 -2.55 -0.72
C ALA A 61 31.15 -2.69 0.15
N LYS A 62 32.34 -2.59 -0.45
CA LYS A 62 33.62 -2.60 0.28
C LYS A 62 33.71 -1.43 1.26
N MET A 63 33.42 -0.22 0.79
CA MET A 63 33.41 0.96 1.65
C MET A 63 32.45 0.83 2.84
N ALA A 64 31.26 0.25 2.61
CA ALA A 64 30.31 0.03 3.70
C ALA A 64 30.86 -0.96 4.75
N ILE A 65 31.52 -2.04 4.34
CA ILE A 65 32.12 -2.99 5.30
C ILE A 65 33.30 -2.37 6.04
N GLU A 66 34.18 -1.69 5.32
CA GLU A 66 35.36 -1.05 5.90
C GLU A 66 34.97 0.02 6.93
N GLU A 67 33.91 0.79 6.66
CA GLU A 67 33.46 1.84 7.56
C GLU A 67 32.62 1.29 8.73
N THR A 68 31.65 0.41 8.47
CA THR A 68 30.72 -0.03 9.51
C THR A 68 31.22 -1.24 10.29
N GLY A 69 32.10 -2.06 9.72
CA GLY A 69 32.56 -3.33 10.28
C GLY A 69 31.46 -4.41 10.35
N ARG A 70 30.41 -4.31 9.51
CA ARG A 70 29.19 -5.14 9.63
C ARG A 70 28.84 -5.83 8.33
N GLY A 71 28.37 -7.07 8.43
CA GLY A 71 27.77 -7.80 7.32
C GLY A 71 28.75 -8.57 6.44
N VAL A 72 28.32 -8.86 5.21
CA VAL A 72 29.02 -9.72 4.25
C VAL A 72 29.17 -8.99 2.92
N LEU A 73 30.35 -9.05 2.31
CA LEU A 73 30.69 -8.24 1.13
C LEU A 73 29.80 -8.58 -0.05
N GLU A 74 29.70 -9.86 -0.34
CA GLU A 74 28.92 -10.42 -1.44
C GLU A 74 27.43 -10.05 -1.30
N ASP A 75 26.89 -10.11 -0.08
CA ASP A 75 25.50 -9.76 0.18
C ASP A 75 25.25 -8.27 0.03
N LYS A 76 26.18 -7.40 0.45
CA LYS A 76 26.08 -5.96 0.19
C LYS A 76 26.18 -5.62 -1.29
N VAL A 77 26.95 -6.38 -2.06
CA VAL A 77 26.98 -6.26 -3.53
C VAL A 77 25.60 -6.56 -4.11
N ILE A 78 24.95 -7.63 -3.65
CA ILE A 78 23.58 -7.99 -4.05
C ILE A 78 22.59 -6.91 -3.63
N LYS A 79 22.69 -6.36 -2.42
CA LYS A 79 21.82 -5.27 -1.94
C LYS A 79 21.95 -4.00 -2.77
N ASN A 80 23.17 -3.64 -3.16
CA ASN A 80 23.41 -2.48 -4.03
C ASN A 80 22.88 -2.71 -5.45
N HIS A 81 23.05 -3.92 -5.98
CA HIS A 81 22.46 -4.31 -7.26
C HIS A 81 20.93 -4.24 -7.22
N TYR A 82 20.32 -4.80 -6.16
CA TYR A 82 18.88 -4.73 -5.91
C TYR A 82 18.39 -3.28 -5.85
N ALA A 83 19.03 -2.43 -5.04
CA ALA A 83 18.66 -1.03 -4.89
C ALA A 83 18.80 -0.21 -6.20
N ALA A 84 19.63 -0.66 -7.14
CA ALA A 84 19.83 0.01 -8.42
C ALA A 84 18.96 -0.59 -9.53
N GLU A 85 19.22 -1.83 -9.91
CA GLU A 85 18.66 -2.46 -11.11
C GLU A 85 17.20 -2.90 -10.93
N TYR A 86 16.83 -3.47 -9.78
CA TYR A 86 15.43 -3.86 -9.54
C TYR A 86 14.54 -2.62 -9.40
N ILE A 87 15.02 -1.59 -8.68
CA ILE A 87 14.31 -0.31 -8.57
C ILE A 87 14.12 0.34 -9.95
N TYR A 88 15.16 0.35 -10.78
CA TYR A 88 15.04 0.83 -12.15
C TYR A 88 13.99 0.04 -12.94
N ASN A 89 14.07 -1.30 -12.95
CA ASN A 89 13.18 -2.13 -13.73
C ASN A 89 11.71 -2.01 -13.28
N ALA A 90 11.47 -1.88 -11.98
CA ALA A 90 10.11 -1.72 -11.44
C ALA A 90 9.47 -0.39 -11.80
N TYR A 91 10.25 0.69 -11.98
CA TYR A 91 9.72 2.05 -12.14
C TYR A 91 10.05 2.73 -13.49
N LYS A 92 10.84 2.11 -14.37
CA LYS A 92 11.26 2.73 -15.65
C LYS A 92 10.07 3.22 -16.48
N ASN A 93 8.99 2.45 -16.53
CA ASN A 93 7.79 2.76 -17.31
C ASN A 93 6.69 3.49 -16.51
N THR A 94 6.92 3.80 -15.23
CA THR A 94 5.91 4.48 -14.42
C THR A 94 5.81 5.93 -14.86
N LYS A 95 4.59 6.37 -15.21
CA LYS A 95 4.32 7.78 -15.50
C LYS A 95 4.36 8.59 -14.21
N THR A 96 5.25 9.56 -14.16
CA THR A 96 5.50 10.42 -13.00
C THR A 96 5.48 11.90 -13.33
N CYS A 97 5.25 12.26 -14.61
CA CYS A 97 5.19 13.62 -15.13
C CYS A 97 3.86 13.92 -15.83
N GLY A 98 3.34 15.13 -15.63
CA GLY A 98 2.16 15.63 -16.33
C GLY A 98 0.89 14.83 -16.02
N VAL A 99 0.01 14.69 -17.02
CA VAL A 99 -1.28 14.02 -16.88
C VAL A 99 -1.10 12.51 -16.67
N LEU A 100 -1.50 11.99 -15.52
CA LEU A 100 -1.50 10.56 -15.21
C LEU A 100 -2.70 9.84 -15.84
N GLU A 101 -3.87 10.46 -15.75
CA GLU A 101 -5.15 9.89 -16.15
C GLU A 101 -6.07 11.01 -16.66
N ARG A 102 -6.82 10.74 -17.72
CA ARG A 102 -7.85 11.63 -18.25
C ARG A 102 -9.11 10.83 -18.55
N ASP A 103 -10.19 11.18 -17.86
CA ASP A 103 -11.53 10.65 -18.04
C ASP A 103 -12.40 11.74 -18.68
N GLU A 104 -12.59 11.65 -19.99
CA GLU A 104 -13.36 12.65 -20.74
C GLU A 104 -14.85 12.60 -20.42
N ALA A 105 -15.39 11.40 -20.13
CA ALA A 105 -16.81 11.21 -19.84
C ALA A 105 -17.19 11.90 -18.53
N TYR A 106 -16.42 11.66 -17.46
CA TYR A 106 -16.64 12.27 -16.16
C TYR A 106 -15.97 13.64 -16.01
N GLY A 107 -15.14 14.06 -16.97
CA GLY A 107 -14.47 15.36 -16.94
C GLY A 107 -13.38 15.47 -15.88
N ILE A 108 -12.68 14.36 -15.59
CA ILE A 108 -11.63 14.32 -14.58
C ILE A 108 -10.27 14.18 -15.25
N THR A 109 -9.30 14.99 -14.81
CA THR A 109 -7.88 14.81 -15.16
C THR A 109 -7.03 14.77 -13.91
N LYS A 110 -6.19 13.74 -13.77
CA LYS A 110 -5.21 13.61 -12.67
C LYS A 110 -3.82 13.98 -13.17
N ILE A 111 -3.11 14.86 -12.46
CA ILE A 111 -1.81 15.41 -12.85
C ILE A 111 -0.79 15.15 -11.72
N ALA A 112 0.38 14.65 -12.08
CA ALA A 112 1.49 14.40 -11.16
C ALA A 112 2.32 15.66 -10.88
N GLU A 113 2.43 16.02 -9.61
CA GLU A 113 3.29 17.10 -9.12
C GLU A 113 4.35 16.51 -8.16
N PRO A 114 5.64 16.87 -8.27
CA PRO A 114 6.62 16.52 -7.26
C PRO A 114 6.22 17.10 -5.89
N ILE A 115 6.66 16.45 -4.81
CA ILE A 115 6.44 16.94 -3.45
C ILE A 115 7.34 18.14 -3.16
N GLY A 116 8.60 18.09 -3.61
CA GLY A 116 9.62 19.11 -3.38
C GLY A 116 10.94 18.50 -2.88
N ILE A 117 11.40 18.89 -1.68
CA ILE A 117 12.58 18.32 -1.02
C ILE A 117 12.17 17.20 -0.07
N VAL A 118 12.79 16.04 -0.25
CA VAL A 118 12.68 14.86 0.60
C VAL A 118 13.85 14.83 1.60
N GLY A 119 13.55 14.81 2.90
CA GLY A 119 14.55 14.53 3.94
C GLY A 119 14.70 13.03 4.16
N ALA A 120 15.90 12.49 3.95
CA ALA A 120 16.14 11.05 4.01
C ALA A 120 17.10 10.69 5.14
N VAL A 121 16.60 9.98 6.16
CA VAL A 121 17.46 9.37 7.19
C VAL A 121 17.92 8.00 6.72
N ILE A 122 19.22 7.74 6.85
CA ILE A 122 19.86 6.50 6.36
C ILE A 122 20.46 5.70 7.53
N PRO A 123 20.15 4.40 7.67
CA PRO A 123 20.62 3.58 8.77
C PRO A 123 22.04 3.03 8.51
N THR A 124 22.72 2.62 9.59
CA THR A 124 24.05 1.98 9.50
C THR A 124 24.04 0.57 8.91
N THR A 125 22.90 -0.12 8.89
CA THR A 125 22.77 -1.51 8.39
C THR A 125 22.75 -1.59 6.87
N ASN A 126 22.07 -0.64 6.23
CA ASN A 126 21.83 -0.59 4.78
C ASN A 126 22.28 0.75 4.17
N PRO A 127 23.51 1.24 4.44
CA PRO A 127 23.84 2.65 4.19
C PRO A 127 23.81 3.01 2.71
N THR A 128 24.61 2.31 1.91
CA THR A 128 24.76 2.54 0.47
C THR A 128 23.50 2.18 -0.31
N SER A 129 22.94 0.99 -0.06
CA SER A 129 21.74 0.51 -0.78
C SER A 129 20.51 1.39 -0.51
N THR A 130 20.32 1.90 0.72
CA THR A 130 19.18 2.79 1.03
C THR A 130 19.36 4.17 0.40
N ALA A 131 20.60 4.70 0.38
CA ALA A 131 20.90 5.96 -0.31
C ALA A 131 20.61 5.85 -1.82
N ILE A 132 21.08 4.77 -2.47
CA ILE A 132 20.78 4.49 -3.88
C ILE A 132 19.26 4.43 -4.10
N PHE A 133 18.56 3.57 -3.35
CA PHE A 133 17.12 3.38 -3.49
C PHE A 133 16.34 4.70 -3.37
N LYS A 134 16.57 5.45 -2.27
CA LYS A 134 15.85 6.70 -2.00
C LYS A 134 16.14 7.77 -3.04
N THR A 135 17.40 7.92 -3.43
CA THR A 135 17.78 8.89 -4.46
C THR A 135 17.15 8.55 -5.81
N LEU A 136 17.16 7.27 -6.21
CA LEU A 136 16.57 6.83 -7.48
C LEU A 136 15.06 7.10 -7.54
N ILE A 137 14.30 6.79 -6.48
CA ILE A 137 12.86 7.09 -6.47
C ILE A 137 12.56 8.59 -6.38
N CYS A 138 13.44 9.40 -5.76
CA CYS A 138 13.30 10.87 -5.77
C CYS A 138 13.56 11.45 -7.15
N LEU A 139 14.60 10.97 -7.84
CA LEU A 139 14.91 11.39 -9.22
C LEU A 139 13.75 11.06 -10.17
N LYS A 140 13.24 9.83 -10.12
CA LYS A 140 12.10 9.40 -10.96
C LYS A 140 10.83 10.22 -10.71
N THR A 141 10.72 10.88 -9.56
CA THR A 141 9.54 11.66 -9.16
C THR A 141 9.78 13.17 -9.17
N ARG A 142 10.91 13.65 -9.71
CA ARG A 142 11.29 15.08 -9.83
C ARG A 142 11.46 15.80 -8.48
N ASN A 143 11.79 15.04 -7.44
CA ASN A 143 12.08 15.57 -6.11
C ASN A 143 13.58 15.78 -5.90
N ALA A 144 13.93 16.78 -5.11
CA ALA A 144 15.25 16.87 -4.51
C ALA A 144 15.32 16.01 -3.25
N ILE A 145 16.52 15.59 -2.85
CA ILE A 145 16.72 14.76 -1.66
C ILE A 145 17.92 15.23 -0.83
N ILE A 146 17.71 15.47 0.47
CA ILE A 146 18.75 15.80 1.45
C ILE A 146 18.95 14.59 2.39
N ILE A 147 20.14 14.02 2.37
CA ILE A 147 20.47 12.82 3.14
C ILE A 147 21.08 13.18 4.49
N SER A 148 20.48 12.67 5.58
CA SER A 148 21.10 12.64 6.91
C SER A 148 21.61 11.21 7.18
N PRO A 149 22.92 10.96 7.06
CA PRO A 149 23.48 9.64 7.27
C PRO A 149 23.71 9.35 8.75
N HIS A 150 23.63 8.08 9.13
CA HIS A 150 24.11 7.66 10.45
C HIS A 150 25.62 7.94 10.60
N PRO A 151 26.11 8.48 11.72
CA PRO A 151 27.52 8.85 11.90
C PRO A 151 28.51 7.70 11.60
N ALA A 152 28.17 6.47 12.02
CA ALA A 152 28.99 5.28 11.79
C ALA A 152 29.01 4.76 10.33
N ALA A 153 28.31 5.42 9.41
CA ALA A 153 28.24 5.02 7.99
C ALA A 153 28.19 6.24 7.06
N ALA A 154 28.69 7.39 7.51
CA ALA A 154 28.56 8.66 6.81
C ALA A 154 29.30 8.64 5.46
N LYS A 155 30.55 8.18 5.43
CA LYS A 155 31.40 8.25 4.23
C LYS A 155 30.87 7.37 3.10
N CYS A 156 30.49 6.12 3.39
CA CYS A 156 29.96 5.21 2.39
C CYS A 156 28.57 5.67 1.90
N THR A 157 27.73 6.22 2.78
CA THR A 157 26.43 6.80 2.40
C THR A 157 26.60 7.98 1.46
N ILE A 158 27.47 8.92 1.83
CA ILE A 158 27.78 10.11 1.02
C ILE A 158 28.40 9.71 -0.32
N ALA A 159 29.31 8.73 -0.35
CA ALA A 159 29.90 8.23 -1.58
C ALA A 159 28.86 7.66 -2.55
N ALA A 160 27.88 6.91 -2.04
CA ALA A 160 26.76 6.41 -2.85
C ALA A 160 25.90 7.55 -3.39
N ALA A 161 25.53 8.52 -2.54
CA ALA A 161 24.72 9.68 -2.94
C ALA A 161 25.42 10.53 -4.01
N LYS A 162 26.72 10.83 -3.79
CA LYS A 162 27.56 11.59 -4.71
C LYS A 162 27.69 10.90 -6.06
N LEU A 163 27.92 9.59 -6.08
CA LEU A 163 28.02 8.83 -7.32
C LEU A 163 26.73 8.89 -8.15
N VAL A 164 25.58 8.80 -7.48
CA VAL A 164 24.28 8.93 -8.14
C VAL A 164 24.05 10.36 -8.64
N LEU A 165 24.42 11.38 -7.85
CA LEU A 165 24.35 12.79 -8.25
C LEU A 165 25.21 13.06 -9.50
N ASP A 166 26.47 12.66 -9.50
CA ASP A 166 27.40 12.90 -10.61
C ASP A 166 26.86 12.29 -11.92
N ALA A 167 26.30 11.10 -11.85
CA ALA A 167 25.66 10.43 -12.99
C ALA A 167 24.38 11.15 -13.44
N ALA A 168 23.53 11.56 -12.50
CA ALA A 168 22.30 12.30 -12.79
C ALA A 168 22.59 13.65 -13.45
N VAL A 169 23.57 14.41 -12.93
CA VAL A 169 23.99 15.71 -13.47
C VAL A 169 24.56 15.55 -14.86
N LYS A 170 25.43 14.55 -15.08
CA LYS A 170 25.96 14.23 -16.42
C LYS A 170 24.84 13.89 -17.42
N ALA A 171 23.74 13.30 -16.95
CA ALA A 171 22.56 12.99 -17.76
C ALA A 171 21.63 14.20 -17.99
N GLY A 172 21.86 15.32 -17.29
CA GLY A 172 21.15 16.58 -17.43
C GLY A 172 20.39 17.04 -16.19
N ALA A 173 20.51 16.37 -15.03
CA ALA A 173 19.85 16.81 -13.80
C ALA A 173 20.51 18.09 -13.24
N PRO A 174 19.76 18.92 -12.47
CA PRO A 174 20.34 20.06 -11.78
C PRO A 174 21.37 19.66 -10.72
N GLU A 175 22.49 20.39 -10.61
CA GLU A 175 23.60 20.09 -9.70
C GLU A 175 23.21 19.98 -8.22
N GLY A 176 22.21 20.76 -7.79
CA GLY A 176 21.71 20.76 -6.42
C GLY A 176 20.63 19.72 -6.12
N ILE A 177 20.32 18.77 -7.01
CA ILE A 177 19.15 17.90 -6.81
C ILE A 177 19.32 16.86 -5.69
N ILE A 178 20.56 16.50 -5.37
CA ILE A 178 20.92 15.60 -4.26
C ILE A 178 21.90 16.34 -3.35
N GLY A 179 21.63 16.30 -2.05
CA GLY A 179 22.51 16.84 -1.01
C GLY A 179 22.64 15.87 0.16
N TRP A 180 23.58 16.15 1.05
CA TRP A 180 23.79 15.39 2.29
C TRP A 180 24.33 16.29 3.40
N VAL A 181 24.24 15.80 4.63
CA VAL A 181 24.93 16.35 5.80
C VAL A 181 26.30 15.68 5.91
N ASP A 182 27.39 16.45 5.80
CA ASP A 182 28.76 15.94 5.80
C ASP A 182 29.23 15.52 7.21
N VAL A 183 28.83 16.27 8.24
CA VAL A 183 29.14 15.98 9.65
C VAL A 183 27.83 15.79 10.41
N PRO A 184 27.32 14.55 10.52
CA PRO A 184 25.99 14.32 11.10
C PRO A 184 25.93 14.68 12.59
N SER A 185 24.91 15.45 12.96
CA SER A 185 24.57 15.74 14.34
C SER A 185 23.06 15.60 14.56
N ILE A 186 22.64 15.49 15.83
CA ILE A 186 21.20 15.46 16.18
C ILE A 186 20.53 16.77 15.77
N GLU A 187 21.20 17.90 15.98
CA GLU A 187 20.71 19.23 15.61
C GLU A 187 20.46 19.34 14.09
N LEU A 188 21.43 18.95 13.27
CA LEU A 188 21.29 18.98 11.82
C LEU A 188 20.22 18.00 11.34
N THR A 189 20.11 16.82 11.95
CA THR A 189 19.05 15.86 11.61
C THR A 189 17.67 16.41 11.93
N ASN A 190 17.50 17.07 13.08
CA ASN A 190 16.24 17.71 13.44
C ASN A 190 15.90 18.87 12.50
N MET A 191 16.89 19.66 12.10
CA MET A 191 16.70 20.72 11.11
C MET A 191 16.28 20.16 9.75
N VAL A 192 16.95 19.09 9.26
CA VAL A 192 16.54 18.38 8.03
C VAL A 192 15.08 17.95 8.14
N MET A 193 14.66 17.35 9.26
CA MET A 193 13.27 16.91 9.42
C MET A 193 12.28 18.08 9.43
N ARG A 194 12.64 19.19 10.05
CA ARG A 194 11.74 20.36 10.20
C ARG A 194 11.57 21.15 8.91
N ASP A 195 12.60 21.24 8.05
CA ASP A 195 12.66 22.25 6.99
C ASP A 195 12.49 21.69 5.56
N VAL A 196 12.24 20.37 5.44
CA VAL A 196 11.87 19.67 4.18
C VAL A 196 10.35 19.58 3.99
N ASP A 197 9.89 18.97 2.89
CA ASP A 197 8.45 18.81 2.61
C ASP A 197 7.90 17.45 2.99
N ILE A 198 8.74 16.42 2.95
CA ILE A 198 8.42 15.07 3.40
C ILE A 198 9.67 14.35 3.91
N ILE A 199 9.49 13.48 4.90
CA ILE A 199 10.59 12.72 5.50
C ILE A 199 10.47 11.24 5.13
N LEU A 200 11.55 10.64 4.62
CA LEU A 200 11.73 9.20 4.54
C LEU A 200 12.59 8.74 5.73
N ALA A 201 11.95 8.31 6.82
CA ALA A 201 12.62 7.94 8.06
C ALA A 201 12.88 6.43 8.13
N THR A 202 14.08 6.01 7.73
CA THR A 202 14.54 4.62 7.87
C THR A 202 15.58 4.55 8.97
N GLY A 203 15.15 4.15 10.16
CA GLY A 203 15.99 4.09 11.35
C GLY A 203 15.23 3.46 12.51
N GLY A 204 15.84 3.48 13.70
CA GLY A 204 15.22 2.92 14.89
C GLY A 204 13.97 3.69 15.36
N PRO A 205 13.19 3.12 16.30
CA PRO A 205 11.91 3.69 16.75
C PRO A 205 11.98 5.15 17.21
N GLY A 206 13.05 5.54 17.91
CA GLY A 206 13.24 6.92 18.36
C GLY A 206 13.36 7.92 17.21
N MET A 207 14.07 7.55 16.14
CA MET A 207 14.24 8.37 14.94
C MET A 207 12.93 8.51 14.15
N VAL A 208 12.17 7.41 14.04
CA VAL A 208 10.86 7.42 13.38
C VAL A 208 9.87 8.30 14.16
N LYS A 209 9.85 8.19 15.49
CA LYS A 209 9.05 9.06 16.35
C LYS A 209 9.41 10.53 16.17
N ALA A 210 10.71 10.86 16.08
CA ALA A 210 11.16 12.23 15.81
C ALA A 210 10.65 12.74 14.46
N ALA A 211 10.70 11.91 13.41
CA ALA A 211 10.19 12.28 12.09
C ALA A 211 8.68 12.59 12.10
N TYR A 212 7.86 11.75 12.75
CA TYR A 212 6.42 12.03 12.89
C TYR A 212 6.10 13.20 13.83
N SER A 213 7.05 13.61 14.68
CA SER A 213 6.89 14.76 15.59
C SER A 213 7.44 16.06 15.00
N SER A 214 7.97 16.04 13.78
CA SER A 214 8.64 17.18 13.14
C SER A 214 7.69 18.29 12.66
N GLY A 215 6.38 18.01 12.58
CA GLY A 215 5.39 18.88 11.93
C GLY A 215 5.35 18.73 10.40
N LYS A 216 6.16 17.83 9.82
CA LYS A 216 6.14 17.50 8.39
C LYS A 216 5.52 16.13 8.13
N PRO A 217 4.90 15.90 6.95
CA PRO A 217 4.57 14.56 6.48
C PRO A 217 5.79 13.64 6.56
N ALA A 218 5.60 12.43 7.09
CA ALA A 218 6.66 11.45 7.23
C ALA A 218 6.19 10.07 6.76
N LEU A 219 7.08 9.35 6.10
CA LEU A 219 6.98 7.95 5.75
C LEU A 219 8.06 7.22 6.56
N GLY A 220 7.64 6.74 7.72
CA GLY A 220 8.47 5.97 8.64
C GLY A 220 8.42 4.46 8.39
N VAL A 221 9.30 3.77 9.10
CA VAL A 221 9.35 2.30 9.19
C VAL A 221 9.14 1.87 10.65
N GLY A 222 9.13 0.58 10.92
CA GLY A 222 9.16 0.01 12.27
C GLY A 222 10.28 -1.02 12.43
N ALA A 223 10.48 -1.48 13.67
CA ALA A 223 11.35 -2.62 13.95
C ALA A 223 10.75 -3.90 13.35
N GLY A 224 11.61 -4.83 12.91
CA GLY A 224 11.19 -6.08 12.31
C GLY A 224 11.42 -7.27 13.23
N ASN A 225 10.41 -7.67 14.00
CA ASN A 225 10.46 -8.88 14.82
C ASN A 225 9.80 -10.08 14.16
N THR A 226 10.20 -10.40 12.92
CA THR A 226 9.50 -11.36 12.04
C THR A 226 9.44 -12.77 12.65
N PRO A 227 8.28 -13.27 13.08
CA PRO A 227 8.14 -14.66 13.46
C PRO A 227 7.87 -15.54 12.23
N VAL A 228 8.32 -16.78 12.32
CA VAL A 228 8.03 -17.82 11.33
C VAL A 228 7.28 -18.96 11.97
N VAL A 229 6.14 -19.34 11.42
CA VAL A 229 5.47 -20.60 11.76
C VAL A 229 5.81 -21.65 10.72
N ILE A 230 6.20 -22.85 11.16
CA ILE A 230 6.36 -24.03 10.30
C ILE A 230 5.26 -25.03 10.68
N ASP A 231 4.29 -25.17 9.78
CA ASP A 231 3.19 -26.13 9.89
C ASP A 231 3.67 -27.57 9.63
N ASP A 232 2.95 -28.55 10.17
CA ASP A 232 3.25 -29.98 10.00
C ASP A 232 3.12 -30.47 8.55
N THR A 233 2.39 -29.73 7.71
CA THR A 233 2.29 -30.00 6.27
C THR A 233 3.38 -29.33 5.44
N ALA A 234 4.26 -28.53 6.04
CA ALA A 234 5.30 -27.80 5.32
C ALA A 234 6.35 -28.74 4.71
N ASP A 235 6.91 -28.34 3.57
CA ASP A 235 8.18 -28.90 3.10
C ASP A 235 9.30 -28.41 4.03
N VAL A 236 9.72 -29.27 4.96
CA VAL A 236 10.75 -28.97 5.96
C VAL A 236 12.09 -28.58 5.31
N LEU A 237 12.46 -29.22 4.19
CA LEU A 237 13.72 -28.93 3.52
C LEU A 237 13.68 -27.53 2.89
N LEU A 238 12.57 -27.19 2.22
CA LEU A 238 12.37 -25.85 1.67
C LEU A 238 12.34 -24.79 2.78
N ALA A 239 11.59 -25.06 3.87
CA ALA A 239 11.42 -24.13 4.98
C ALA A 239 12.76 -23.79 5.64
N VAL A 240 13.51 -24.82 6.06
CA VAL A 240 14.80 -24.62 6.73
C VAL A 240 15.82 -23.93 5.82
N ASN A 241 15.89 -24.31 4.54
CA ASN A 241 16.78 -23.63 3.59
C ASN A 241 16.45 -22.16 3.40
N SER A 242 15.16 -21.86 3.26
CA SER A 242 14.68 -20.49 3.02
C SER A 242 14.95 -19.61 4.23
N ILE A 243 14.69 -20.11 5.45
CA ILE A 243 15.01 -19.41 6.70
C ILE A 243 16.51 -19.18 6.82
N ILE A 244 17.35 -20.19 6.55
CA ILE A 244 18.82 -20.01 6.61
C ILE A 244 19.28 -18.99 5.57
N HIS A 245 18.80 -19.09 4.33
CA HIS A 245 19.16 -18.18 3.24
C HIS A 245 18.80 -16.72 3.57
N SER A 246 17.60 -16.50 4.11
CA SER A 246 17.14 -15.19 4.54
C SER A 246 17.92 -14.66 5.76
N LYS A 247 18.04 -15.47 6.81
CA LYS A 247 18.63 -15.03 8.09
C LYS A 247 20.13 -14.80 8.01
N THR A 248 20.83 -15.50 7.13
CA THR A 248 22.28 -15.32 6.92
C THR A 248 22.61 -14.20 5.94
N PHE A 249 21.64 -13.72 5.15
CA PHE A 249 21.87 -12.66 4.19
C PHE A 249 22.30 -11.35 4.87
N ASP A 250 23.50 -10.88 4.54
CA ASP A 250 24.21 -9.77 5.17
C ASP A 250 24.23 -9.90 6.70
N ASN A 251 24.43 -11.12 7.19
CA ASN A 251 24.37 -11.50 8.61
C ASN A 251 23.07 -11.05 9.31
N GLY A 252 21.92 -11.14 8.62
CA GLY A 252 20.60 -10.90 9.23
C GLY A 252 20.25 -9.43 9.44
N MET A 253 20.90 -8.51 8.71
CA MET A 253 20.67 -7.06 8.83
C MET A 253 19.46 -6.52 8.07
N ILE A 254 18.75 -7.36 7.31
CA ILE A 254 17.46 -6.99 6.73
C ILE A 254 16.40 -7.08 7.84
N CYS A 255 15.63 -6.01 8.07
CA CYS A 255 14.59 -5.96 9.10
C CYS A 255 13.49 -7.00 8.90
N ALA A 256 13.19 -7.36 7.65
CA ALA A 256 12.26 -8.44 7.35
C ALA A 256 12.82 -9.85 7.63
N SER A 257 14.08 -9.99 8.07
CA SER A 257 14.67 -11.29 8.41
C SER A 257 13.99 -11.91 9.63
N GLU A 258 13.95 -13.24 9.63
CA GLU A 258 13.39 -14.08 10.67
C GLU A 258 14.06 -13.77 12.02
N GLN A 259 13.28 -13.61 13.08
CA GLN A 259 13.80 -13.45 14.45
C GLN A 259 13.51 -14.68 15.30
N SER A 260 12.45 -15.41 14.98
CA SER A 260 12.06 -16.63 15.66
C SER A 260 11.45 -17.64 14.70
N VAL A 261 11.52 -18.91 15.07
CA VAL A 261 10.86 -20.02 14.40
C VAL A 261 10.02 -20.76 15.42
N THR A 262 8.72 -20.87 15.16
CA THR A 262 7.78 -21.66 15.95
C THR A 262 7.38 -22.89 15.14
N VAL A 263 7.62 -24.07 15.70
CA VAL A 263 7.43 -25.35 15.01
C VAL A 263 6.44 -26.21 15.78
N ILE A 264 5.53 -26.85 15.05
CA ILE A 264 4.54 -27.77 15.62
C ILE A 264 5.22 -29.05 16.12
N ASP A 265 4.75 -29.57 17.25
CA ASP A 265 5.23 -30.75 17.95
C ASP A 265 5.56 -31.92 17.03
N SER A 266 4.65 -32.27 16.11
CA SER A 266 4.77 -33.43 15.22
C SER A 266 5.99 -33.41 14.29
N ILE A 267 6.57 -32.25 14.02
CA ILE A 267 7.73 -32.08 13.14
C ILE A 267 8.90 -31.35 13.82
N TYR A 268 8.81 -31.04 15.12
CA TYR A 268 9.81 -30.23 15.85
C TYR A 268 11.22 -30.82 15.74
N ASP A 269 11.38 -32.10 16.04
CA ASP A 269 12.67 -32.80 15.99
C ASP A 269 13.21 -32.92 14.55
N GLN A 270 12.32 -33.09 13.57
CA GLN A 270 12.71 -33.15 12.15
C GLN A 270 13.28 -31.80 11.69
N VAL A 271 12.63 -30.70 12.03
CA VAL A 271 13.10 -29.35 11.71
C VAL A 271 14.42 -29.04 12.42
N LYS A 272 14.52 -29.39 13.71
CA LYS A 272 15.76 -29.23 14.50
C LYS A 272 16.94 -29.98 13.88
N ALA A 273 16.74 -31.24 13.52
CA ALA A 273 17.76 -32.06 12.87
C ALA A 273 18.17 -31.47 11.51
N GLU A 274 17.23 -30.95 10.72
CA GLU A 274 17.52 -30.34 9.42
C GLU A 274 18.31 -29.02 9.55
N PHE A 275 18.02 -28.19 10.55
CA PHE A 275 18.84 -27.01 10.87
C PHE A 275 20.28 -27.40 11.24
N GLN A 276 20.45 -28.38 12.13
CA GLN A 276 21.77 -28.88 12.53
C GLN A 276 22.56 -29.41 11.33
N LYS A 277 21.93 -30.23 10.49
CA LYS A 277 22.52 -30.77 9.26
C LYS A 277 23.01 -29.67 8.30
N ARG A 278 22.36 -28.51 8.28
CA ARG A 278 22.70 -27.38 7.40
C ARG A 278 23.70 -26.38 8.00
N GLY A 279 24.25 -26.68 9.17
CA GLY A 279 25.31 -25.91 9.81
C GLY A 279 24.82 -24.84 10.79
N CYS A 280 23.60 -24.99 11.32
CA CYS A 280 23.12 -24.20 12.45
C CYS A 280 23.51 -24.90 13.76
N TYR A 281 23.82 -24.10 14.79
CA TYR A 281 24.24 -24.60 16.09
C TYR A 281 23.16 -24.30 17.12
N PHE A 282 22.66 -25.34 17.78
CA PHE A 282 21.71 -25.23 18.88
C PHE A 282 22.46 -24.98 20.17
N VAL A 283 22.22 -23.81 20.76
CA VAL A 283 22.90 -23.34 21.97
C VAL A 283 22.44 -24.18 23.15
N LYS A 284 23.38 -24.71 23.93
CA LYS A 284 23.04 -25.58 25.06
C LYS A 284 22.36 -24.79 26.17
N GLN A 285 21.38 -25.44 26.82
CA GLN A 285 20.71 -24.87 27.97
C GLN A 285 21.68 -24.67 29.16
N GLY A 286 21.37 -23.74 30.05
CA GLY A 286 22.21 -23.41 31.21
C GLY A 286 23.32 -22.40 30.88
N ALA A 287 24.56 -22.71 31.24
CA ALA A 287 25.66 -21.74 31.19
C ALA A 287 25.93 -21.16 29.79
N GLU A 288 25.79 -21.98 28.74
CA GLU A 288 26.04 -21.55 27.36
C GLU A 288 24.95 -20.56 26.87
N MET A 289 23.68 -20.84 27.18
CA MET A 289 22.56 -19.94 26.90
C MET A 289 22.72 -18.59 27.61
N GLU A 290 23.05 -18.60 28.90
CA GLU A 290 23.23 -17.37 29.69
C GLU A 290 24.45 -16.56 29.22
N ALA A 291 25.52 -17.22 28.78
CA ALA A 291 26.68 -16.56 28.20
C ALA A 291 26.32 -15.87 26.87
N LEU A 292 25.55 -16.54 26.00
CA LEU A 292 25.05 -15.93 24.76
C LEU A 292 24.14 -14.73 25.04
N ARG A 293 23.20 -14.89 25.98
CA ARG A 293 22.28 -13.82 26.42
C ARG A 293 23.06 -12.60 26.90
N ALA A 294 24.04 -12.81 27.80
CA ALA A 294 24.88 -11.73 28.33
C ALA A 294 25.79 -11.09 27.27
N ALA A 295 26.22 -11.83 26.25
CA ALA A 295 27.01 -11.29 25.14
C ALA A 295 26.18 -10.40 24.21
N MET A 296 24.93 -10.78 23.95
CA MET A 296 24.06 -10.11 22.99
C MET A 296 23.28 -8.93 23.57
N PHE A 297 22.87 -9.02 24.82
CA PHE A 297 21.98 -8.03 25.44
C PHE A 297 22.67 -7.35 26.61
N LYS A 298 22.56 -6.01 26.66
CA LYS A 298 23.08 -5.15 27.74
C LYS A 298 21.95 -4.25 28.23
N ASN A 299 21.70 -4.26 29.54
CA ASN A 299 20.65 -3.45 30.17
C ASN A 299 19.26 -3.63 29.51
N GLY A 300 18.91 -4.86 29.14
CA GLY A 300 17.63 -5.18 28.49
C GLY A 300 17.50 -4.72 27.02
N ALA A 301 18.58 -4.25 26.40
CA ALA A 301 18.61 -3.87 24.99
C ALA A 301 19.68 -4.65 24.22
N LEU A 302 19.50 -4.81 22.91
CA LEU A 302 20.50 -5.42 22.04
C LEU A 302 21.79 -4.57 22.04
N ASP A 303 22.94 -5.20 22.26
CA ASP A 303 24.23 -4.53 22.18
C ASP A 303 24.48 -4.03 20.76
N HIS A 304 24.80 -2.74 20.62
CA HIS A 304 25.06 -2.06 19.35
C HIS A 304 26.15 -2.71 18.47
N ARG A 305 27.00 -3.58 19.03
CA ARG A 305 28.06 -4.32 18.31
C ARG A 305 27.54 -5.55 17.58
N ILE A 306 26.42 -6.13 18.01
CA ILE A 306 25.89 -7.40 17.51
C ILE A 306 25.33 -7.30 16.08
N PRO A 307 24.60 -6.24 15.66
CA PRO A 307 24.01 -6.20 14.33
C PRO A 307 25.03 -6.41 13.20
N GLY A 308 24.78 -7.41 12.36
CA GLY A 308 25.65 -7.77 11.24
C GLY A 308 26.92 -8.54 11.59
N MET A 309 27.11 -8.94 12.85
CA MET A 309 28.21 -9.82 13.25
C MET A 309 27.92 -11.27 12.83
N ALA A 310 28.94 -12.02 12.39
CA ALA A 310 28.78 -13.43 12.03
C ALA A 310 28.49 -14.31 13.25
N ALA A 311 27.75 -15.41 13.08
CA ALA A 311 27.35 -16.31 14.18
C ALA A 311 28.55 -16.80 15.00
N ALA A 312 29.63 -17.23 14.35
CA ALA A 312 30.85 -17.68 15.02
C ALA A 312 31.52 -16.57 15.86
N LYS A 313 31.43 -15.30 15.43
CA LYS A 313 31.97 -14.16 16.19
C LYS A 313 31.12 -13.80 17.40
N ILE A 314 29.80 -13.97 17.31
CA ILE A 314 28.90 -13.82 18.46
C ILE A 314 29.16 -14.94 19.48
N ALA A 315 29.35 -16.17 19.01
CA ALA A 315 29.72 -17.30 19.86
C ALA A 315 31.07 -17.06 20.56
N GLU A 316 32.09 -16.59 19.83
CA GLU A 316 33.39 -16.21 20.40
C GLU A 316 33.25 -15.13 21.48
N LEU A 317 32.44 -14.10 21.25
CA LEU A 317 32.13 -13.05 22.23
C LEU A 317 31.45 -13.61 23.50
N ALA A 318 30.65 -14.66 23.34
CA ALA A 318 29.99 -15.37 24.43
C ALA A 318 30.89 -16.45 25.08
N GLY A 319 32.10 -16.68 24.59
CA GLY A 319 32.97 -17.77 25.07
C GLY A 319 32.46 -19.17 24.71
N ILE A 320 31.66 -19.29 23.66
CA ILE A 320 31.08 -20.54 23.16
C ILE A 320 31.88 -21.01 21.96
N GLU A 321 32.38 -22.25 22.01
CA GLU A 321 33.10 -22.85 20.89
C GLU A 321 32.12 -23.46 19.88
N VAL A 322 32.13 -22.93 18.65
CA VAL A 322 31.33 -23.44 17.54
C VAL A 322 32.20 -23.59 16.28
N PRO A 323 31.85 -24.46 15.33
CA PRO A 323 32.54 -24.53 14.05
C PRO A 323 32.60 -23.16 13.35
N ALA A 324 33.74 -22.81 12.75
CA ALA A 324 33.94 -21.50 12.11
C ALA A 324 32.91 -21.17 10.99
N LYS A 325 32.35 -22.21 10.36
CA LYS A 325 31.32 -22.09 9.30
C LYS A 325 29.89 -22.14 9.85
N THR A 326 29.70 -22.04 11.17
CA THR A 326 28.37 -21.99 11.79
C THR A 326 27.59 -20.83 11.19
N LYS A 327 26.41 -21.16 10.66
CA LYS A 327 25.58 -20.20 9.93
C LYS A 327 24.70 -19.38 10.85
N ILE A 328 24.05 -20.04 11.81
CA ILE A 328 23.09 -19.43 12.74
C ILE A 328 23.26 -20.08 14.12
N LEU A 329 23.18 -19.27 15.18
CA LEU A 329 22.99 -19.76 16.56
C LEU A 329 21.48 -19.82 16.84
N ILE A 330 20.99 -20.97 17.30
CA ILE A 330 19.57 -21.17 17.60
C ILE A 330 19.42 -21.34 19.12
N ALA A 331 18.69 -20.41 19.73
CA ALA A 331 18.34 -20.45 21.14
C ALA A 331 16.94 -21.05 21.30
N GLU A 332 16.85 -22.25 21.87
CA GLU A 332 15.55 -22.85 22.23
C GLU A 332 15.02 -22.22 23.52
N VAL A 333 13.88 -21.55 23.42
CA VAL A 333 13.27 -20.75 24.49
C VAL A 333 11.77 -20.97 24.53
N THR A 334 11.13 -20.68 25.67
CA THR A 334 9.72 -21.02 25.90
C THR A 334 8.80 -19.80 25.95
N SER A 335 9.29 -18.67 26.47
CA SER A 335 8.51 -17.46 26.65
C SER A 335 8.59 -16.53 25.43
N THR A 336 7.45 -16.06 24.96
CA THR A 336 7.37 -15.02 23.92
C THR A 336 7.28 -13.60 24.52
N ASP A 337 7.22 -13.49 25.85
CA ASP A 337 7.19 -12.22 26.58
C ASP A 337 8.58 -11.57 26.59
N PRO A 338 8.77 -10.40 25.94
CA PRO A 338 10.08 -9.76 25.85
C PRO A 338 10.61 -9.19 27.17
N ALA A 339 9.77 -9.09 28.21
CA ALA A 339 10.22 -8.74 29.56
C ALA A 339 10.87 -9.92 30.30
N LYS A 340 10.65 -11.15 29.82
CA LYS A 340 11.15 -12.39 30.43
C LYS A 340 12.16 -13.14 29.58
N GLU A 341 12.17 -12.88 28.28
CA GLU A 341 12.98 -13.63 27.31
C GLU A 341 13.58 -12.70 26.27
N GLU A 342 14.85 -12.34 26.42
CA GLU A 342 15.53 -11.40 25.52
C GLU A 342 15.64 -11.92 24.08
N PHE A 343 15.70 -13.24 23.86
CA PHE A 343 15.76 -13.80 22.51
C PHE A 343 14.47 -13.59 21.71
N SER A 344 13.37 -13.16 22.35
CA SER A 344 12.12 -12.80 21.66
C SER A 344 12.19 -11.47 20.91
N HIS A 345 13.20 -10.63 21.17
CA HIS A 345 13.40 -9.34 20.49
C HIS A 345 14.04 -9.47 19.10
N GLU A 346 14.03 -8.37 18.35
CA GLU A 346 14.81 -8.22 17.11
C GLU A 346 16.32 -8.28 17.42
N LYS A 347 17.07 -9.10 16.67
CA LYS A 347 18.50 -9.39 16.91
C LYS A 347 19.44 -8.87 15.83
N LEU A 348 18.93 -8.54 14.63
CA LEU A 348 19.69 -8.06 13.45
C LEU A 348 21.04 -8.77 13.17
N SER A 349 21.11 -10.04 13.52
CA SER A 349 22.28 -10.90 13.52
C SER A 349 21.83 -12.34 13.22
N PRO A 350 22.73 -13.28 12.87
CA PRO A 350 22.37 -14.67 12.57
C PRO A 350 22.14 -15.47 13.85
N VAL A 351 21.17 -15.02 14.64
CA VAL A 351 20.66 -15.68 15.85
C VAL A 351 19.15 -15.78 15.75
N LEU A 352 18.60 -16.97 16.02
CA LEU A 352 17.16 -17.24 16.02
C LEU A 352 16.71 -17.75 17.39
N ALA A 353 15.55 -17.29 17.84
CA ALA A 353 14.80 -18.02 18.86
C ALA A 353 14.07 -19.20 18.20
N MET A 354 14.01 -20.34 18.86
CA MET A 354 13.17 -21.46 18.43
C MET A 354 12.19 -21.82 19.54
N TYR A 355 10.92 -21.90 19.16
CA TYR A 355 9.79 -22.19 20.03
C TYR A 355 9.11 -23.47 19.60
N HIS A 356 8.72 -24.27 20.57
CA HIS A 356 7.82 -25.41 20.39
C HIS A 356 6.37 -24.95 20.56
N ALA A 357 5.47 -25.49 19.74
CA ALA A 357 4.02 -25.32 19.87
C ALA A 357 3.32 -26.68 19.72
N LYS A 358 2.29 -26.94 20.54
CA LYS A 358 1.59 -28.23 20.52
C LYS A 358 0.79 -28.46 19.23
N ASP A 359 0.26 -27.38 18.64
CA ASP A 359 -0.59 -27.38 17.47
C ASP A 359 -0.45 -26.06 16.69
N PHE A 360 -1.13 -25.98 15.54
CA PHE A 360 -1.07 -24.80 14.67
C PHE A 360 -1.65 -23.55 15.33
N GLN A 361 -2.70 -23.67 16.15
CA GLN A 361 -3.30 -22.52 16.83
C GLN A 361 -2.32 -21.91 17.82
N GLU A 362 -1.67 -22.73 18.66
CA GLU A 362 -0.65 -22.22 19.58
C GLU A 362 0.53 -21.58 18.83
N ALA A 363 0.90 -22.13 17.66
CA ALA A 363 1.95 -21.54 16.84
C ALA A 363 1.58 -20.15 16.32
N VAL A 364 0.33 -19.98 15.86
CA VAL A 364 -0.24 -18.69 15.45
C VAL A 364 -0.29 -17.72 16.63
N ASP A 365 -0.76 -18.15 17.80
CA ASP A 365 -0.87 -17.30 18.99
C ASP A 365 0.51 -16.77 19.45
N LYS A 366 1.53 -17.64 19.46
CA LYS A 366 2.92 -17.25 19.75
C LYS A 366 3.44 -16.25 18.73
N ALA A 367 3.19 -16.49 17.44
CA ALA A 367 3.60 -15.57 16.38
C ALA A 367 2.93 -14.20 16.51
N GLU A 368 1.62 -14.15 16.81
CA GLU A 368 0.90 -12.89 16.99
C GLU A 368 1.49 -12.10 18.16
N HIS A 369 1.73 -12.76 19.29
CA HIS A 369 2.33 -12.11 20.45
C HIS A 369 3.71 -11.53 20.13
N LEU A 370 4.57 -12.28 19.42
CA LEU A 370 5.90 -11.81 19.00
C LEU A 370 5.84 -10.61 18.04
N VAL A 371 4.90 -10.62 17.08
CA VAL A 371 4.66 -9.47 16.20
C VAL A 371 4.25 -8.26 17.03
N LEU A 372 3.21 -8.38 17.86
CA LEU A 372 2.69 -7.26 18.64
C LEU A 372 3.72 -6.68 19.61
N ALA A 373 4.56 -7.54 20.19
CA ALA A 373 5.50 -7.14 21.21
C ALA A 373 6.77 -6.46 20.66
N GLY A 374 7.19 -6.77 19.42
CA GLY A 374 8.49 -6.31 18.90
C GLY A 374 8.51 -5.81 17.46
N GLY A 375 7.48 -6.04 16.66
CA GLY A 375 7.46 -5.64 15.25
C GLY A 375 6.07 -5.46 14.64
N PRO A 376 5.12 -4.78 15.32
CA PRO A 376 3.76 -4.65 14.83
C PRO A 376 3.77 -3.97 13.45
N GLY A 377 3.09 -4.60 12.50
CA GLY A 377 2.95 -4.14 11.12
C GLY A 377 4.11 -4.47 10.19
N HIS A 378 5.22 -5.06 10.65
CA HIS A 378 6.38 -5.25 9.77
C HIS A 378 6.26 -6.46 8.83
N THR A 379 6.54 -7.67 9.31
CA THR A 379 6.54 -8.90 8.50
C THR A 379 6.21 -10.12 9.38
N ALA A 380 5.49 -11.09 8.82
CA ALA A 380 5.27 -12.41 9.41
C ALA A 380 5.39 -13.49 8.32
N SER A 381 5.90 -14.67 8.66
CA SER A 381 6.16 -15.75 7.70
C SER A 381 5.46 -17.04 8.08
N LEU A 382 4.94 -17.76 7.09
CA LEU A 382 4.32 -19.07 7.25
C LEU A 382 4.89 -20.06 6.23
N TYR A 383 5.33 -21.23 6.69
CA TYR A 383 5.60 -22.38 5.83
C TYR A 383 4.50 -23.42 6.04
N VAL A 384 3.82 -23.78 4.96
CA VAL A 384 2.60 -24.62 4.98
C VAL A 384 2.32 -25.19 3.59
N HIS A 385 1.68 -26.36 3.50
CA HIS A 385 1.22 -26.85 2.20
C HIS A 385 0.12 -25.94 1.63
N PRO A 386 0.18 -25.50 0.35
CA PRO A 386 -0.80 -24.57 -0.23
C PRO A 386 -2.26 -25.02 -0.19
N ALA A 387 -2.51 -26.33 -0.08
CA ALA A 387 -3.87 -26.88 0.07
C ALA A 387 -4.52 -26.60 1.44
N GLN A 388 -3.76 -26.15 2.45
CA GLN A 388 -4.25 -25.83 3.79
C GLN A 388 -4.85 -24.42 3.84
N ALA A 389 -5.89 -24.17 3.02
CA ALA A 389 -6.48 -22.84 2.86
C ALA A 389 -7.00 -22.25 4.19
N GLU A 390 -7.58 -23.08 5.06
CA GLU A 390 -8.09 -22.63 6.36
C GLU A 390 -6.96 -22.18 7.31
N LYS A 391 -5.84 -22.93 7.36
CA LYS A 391 -4.66 -22.55 8.16
C LYS A 391 -4.04 -21.25 7.65
N ILE A 392 -3.93 -21.09 6.33
CA ILE A 392 -3.44 -19.87 5.68
C ILE A 392 -4.35 -18.69 6.05
N SER A 393 -5.67 -18.84 5.87
CA SER A 393 -6.64 -17.79 6.18
C SER A 393 -6.64 -17.39 7.64
N LEU A 394 -6.48 -18.35 8.57
CA LEU A 394 -6.33 -18.06 9.99
C LEU A 394 -5.09 -17.19 10.25
N PHE A 395 -3.94 -17.57 9.70
CA PHE A 395 -2.70 -16.80 9.86
C PHE A 395 -2.83 -15.39 9.29
N GLU A 396 -3.40 -15.25 8.09
CA GLU A 396 -3.67 -13.97 7.43
C GLU A 396 -4.58 -13.05 8.26
N HIS A 397 -5.61 -13.61 8.89
CA HIS A 397 -6.57 -12.87 9.69
C HIS A 397 -5.99 -12.40 11.03
N VAL A 398 -5.21 -13.27 11.69
CA VAL A 398 -4.68 -13.00 13.03
C VAL A 398 -3.49 -12.04 12.96
N MET A 399 -2.50 -12.32 12.11
CA MET A 399 -1.22 -11.61 12.11
C MET A 399 -1.38 -10.10 11.90
N LYS A 400 -0.88 -9.31 12.85
CA LYS A 400 -0.79 -7.85 12.74
C LYS A 400 0.48 -7.41 12.01
N ALA A 401 0.68 -7.92 10.78
CA ALA A 401 1.82 -7.59 9.92
C ALA A 401 1.35 -7.11 8.55
N CYS A 402 1.98 -6.07 7.98
CA CYS A 402 1.61 -5.57 6.66
C CYS A 402 2.19 -6.40 5.51
N ARG A 403 3.21 -7.22 5.78
CA ARG A 403 3.76 -8.21 4.86
C ARG A 403 3.62 -9.60 5.47
N ILE A 404 2.72 -10.39 4.91
CA ILE A 404 2.61 -11.82 5.22
C ILE A 404 3.22 -12.57 4.05
N VAL A 405 4.23 -13.39 4.33
CA VAL A 405 4.96 -14.14 3.31
C VAL A 405 4.79 -15.63 3.54
N ILE A 406 4.44 -16.36 2.48
CA ILE A 406 4.10 -17.78 2.55
C ILE A 406 5.11 -18.57 1.71
N ASN A 407 5.74 -19.59 2.29
CA ASN A 407 6.71 -20.48 1.64
C ASN A 407 7.86 -19.76 0.91
N THR A 408 8.36 -18.66 1.47
CA THR A 408 9.46 -17.88 0.89
C THR A 408 10.37 -17.31 1.99
N PRO A 409 11.68 -17.17 1.75
CA PRO A 409 12.60 -16.46 2.65
C PRO A 409 12.08 -15.06 3.00
N SER A 410 11.98 -14.72 4.29
CA SER A 410 11.23 -13.53 4.70
C SER A 410 11.93 -12.20 4.35
N SER A 411 13.27 -12.15 4.41
CA SER A 411 14.04 -10.97 3.99
C SER A 411 13.76 -10.62 2.53
N HIS A 412 13.89 -11.60 1.64
CA HIS A 412 13.75 -11.42 0.20
C HIS A 412 12.28 -11.24 -0.21
N GLY A 413 11.37 -11.98 0.44
CA GLY A 413 9.93 -11.83 0.24
C GLY A 413 9.43 -10.46 0.68
N GLY A 414 9.88 -9.98 1.85
CA GLY A 414 9.43 -8.71 2.43
C GLY A 414 9.91 -7.48 1.67
N ILE A 415 11.15 -7.50 1.14
CA ILE A 415 11.65 -6.38 0.31
C ILE A 415 11.00 -6.34 -1.08
N GLY A 416 10.51 -7.48 -1.59
CA GLY A 416 9.73 -7.60 -2.83
C GLY A 416 10.57 -7.87 -4.09
N ASP A 417 9.88 -8.23 -5.18
CA ASP A 417 10.41 -8.40 -6.56
C ASP A 417 11.50 -9.47 -6.76
N LEU A 418 11.83 -10.25 -5.73
CA LEU A 418 12.82 -11.34 -5.81
C LEU A 418 12.17 -12.73 -5.81
N TYR A 419 11.29 -12.98 -4.85
CA TYR A 419 10.51 -14.22 -4.73
C TYR A 419 9.00 -14.00 -4.93
N ASN A 420 8.59 -12.75 -5.14
CA ASN A 420 7.23 -12.37 -5.49
C ASN A 420 7.28 -11.24 -6.53
N PHE A 421 6.39 -11.25 -7.52
CA PHE A 421 6.36 -10.22 -8.57
C PHE A 421 5.40 -9.06 -8.25
N GLY A 422 4.55 -9.25 -7.23
CA GLY A 422 3.49 -8.30 -6.87
C GLY A 422 3.91 -7.23 -5.85
N MET A 423 4.75 -7.58 -4.86
CA MET A 423 5.21 -6.59 -3.88
C MET A 423 6.29 -5.72 -4.50
N LYS A 424 6.14 -4.40 -4.39
CA LYS A 424 7.07 -3.45 -4.99
C LYS A 424 8.44 -3.54 -4.32
N PRO A 425 9.55 -3.48 -5.09
CA PRO A 425 10.87 -3.53 -4.50
C PRO A 425 11.14 -2.27 -3.68
N SER A 426 11.56 -2.44 -2.43
CA SER A 426 11.85 -1.34 -1.52
C SER A 426 12.84 -1.70 -0.41
N LEU A 427 13.53 -0.69 0.11
CA LEU A 427 14.32 -0.74 1.35
C LEU A 427 13.75 0.22 2.42
N THR A 428 12.51 0.66 2.24
CA THR A 428 11.74 1.42 3.23
C THR A 428 10.38 0.77 3.38
N LEU A 429 10.26 -0.01 4.46
CA LEU A 429 9.17 -0.93 4.69
C LEU A 429 8.22 -0.33 5.74
N GLY A 430 7.10 0.25 5.29
CA GLY A 430 6.16 0.93 6.19
C GLY A 430 5.29 -0.03 6.99
N CYS A 431 5.16 0.16 8.31
CA CYS A 431 4.48 -0.77 9.21
C CYS A 431 3.01 -0.42 9.51
N GLY A 432 2.40 0.49 8.73
CA GLY A 432 1.01 0.91 8.92
C GLY A 432 0.73 1.47 10.31
N SER A 433 -0.55 1.61 10.66
CA SER A 433 -0.96 2.18 11.94
C SER A 433 -0.53 1.34 13.15
N TRP A 434 -0.37 0.03 13.00
CA TRP A 434 0.14 -0.86 14.04
C TRP A 434 1.57 -0.52 14.46
N GLY A 435 2.42 -0.13 13.51
CA GLY A 435 3.78 0.37 13.78
C GLY A 435 3.87 1.88 13.96
N GLY A 436 2.75 2.60 14.08
CA GLY A 436 2.73 4.06 14.16
C GLY A 436 3.22 4.74 12.88
N ASN A 437 2.94 4.17 11.70
CA ASN A 437 3.34 4.68 10.41
C ASN A 437 2.13 5.10 9.54
N SER A 438 2.34 6.10 8.67
CA SER A 438 1.37 6.59 7.68
C SER A 438 1.22 5.69 6.46
N VAL A 439 2.10 4.70 6.29
CA VAL A 439 2.16 3.79 5.15
C VAL A 439 2.38 2.35 5.62
N SER A 440 1.66 1.40 5.04
CA SER A 440 1.77 -0.06 5.29
C SER A 440 2.46 -0.81 4.14
N GLU A 441 2.90 -0.10 3.11
CA GLU A 441 3.41 -0.68 1.88
C GLU A 441 4.94 -0.65 1.81
N ASN A 442 5.47 -1.29 0.77
CA ASN A 442 6.82 -1.06 0.30
C ASN A 442 6.86 0.34 -0.34
N VAL A 443 7.56 1.29 0.29
CA VAL A 443 7.62 2.68 -0.18
C VAL A 443 8.30 2.72 -1.56
N GLY A 444 7.83 3.62 -2.42
CA GLY A 444 8.22 3.73 -3.82
C GLY A 444 7.66 5.00 -4.45
N VAL A 445 7.77 5.14 -5.78
CA VAL A 445 7.50 6.41 -6.49
C VAL A 445 6.12 7.02 -6.25
N LYS A 446 5.08 6.20 -6.05
CA LYS A 446 3.71 6.70 -5.82
C LYS A 446 3.57 7.54 -4.54
N HIS A 447 4.44 7.30 -3.56
CA HIS A 447 4.41 7.98 -2.26
C HIS A 447 5.14 9.33 -2.30
N LEU A 448 5.83 9.63 -3.40
CA LEU A 448 6.64 10.84 -3.58
C LEU A 448 6.04 11.79 -4.64
N ILE A 449 4.74 11.67 -4.92
CA ILE A 449 4.03 12.49 -5.89
C ILE A 449 2.72 12.97 -5.26
N ASN A 450 2.40 14.25 -5.44
CA ASN A 450 1.06 14.78 -5.24
C ASN A 450 0.23 14.58 -6.53
N VAL A 451 -1.01 14.13 -6.39
CA VAL A 451 -1.94 13.99 -7.51
C VAL A 451 -2.96 15.12 -7.48
N LYS A 452 -2.80 16.07 -8.40
CA LYS A 452 -3.75 17.17 -8.60
C LYS A 452 -4.93 16.67 -9.43
N THR A 453 -6.14 16.81 -8.91
CA THR A 453 -7.38 16.43 -9.63
C THR A 453 -8.03 17.69 -10.20
N VAL A 454 -8.16 17.75 -11.52
CA VAL A 454 -8.88 18.79 -12.25
C VAL A 454 -10.25 18.22 -12.62
N ALA A 455 -11.32 18.91 -12.22
CA ALA A 455 -12.69 18.53 -12.51
C ALA A 455 -13.35 19.59 -13.41
N GLU A 456 -13.74 19.18 -14.60
CA GLU A 456 -14.55 19.96 -15.53
C GLU A 456 -16.04 19.75 -15.21
N ARG A 457 -16.86 20.76 -15.48
CA ARG A 457 -18.31 20.64 -15.31
C ARG A 457 -18.85 19.55 -16.25
N ARG A 458 -19.67 18.65 -15.70
CA ARG A 458 -20.57 17.74 -16.42
C ARG A 458 -22.00 17.99 -15.94
N GLU A 459 -22.99 17.77 -16.81
CA GLU A 459 -24.38 17.86 -16.41
C GLU A 459 -24.76 16.63 -15.56
N ASN A 460 -25.67 16.81 -14.61
CA ASN A 460 -26.18 15.69 -13.84
C ASN A 460 -26.89 14.70 -14.75
N MET A 461 -26.76 13.40 -14.46
CA MET A 461 -27.43 12.34 -15.20
C MET A 461 -28.95 12.55 -15.20
N LEU A 462 -29.50 12.89 -16.37
CA LEU A 462 -30.93 12.86 -16.63
C LEU A 462 -31.27 11.45 -17.13
N TRP A 463 -32.22 10.77 -16.48
CA TRP A 463 -32.70 9.47 -16.91
C TRP A 463 -34.22 9.51 -17.09
N PHE A 464 -34.71 8.75 -18.06
CA PHE A 464 -36.13 8.62 -18.38
C PHE A 464 -36.50 7.14 -18.39
N ARG A 465 -37.55 6.76 -17.66
CA ARG A 465 -38.08 5.39 -17.62
C ARG A 465 -39.37 5.32 -18.43
N ALA A 466 -39.39 4.45 -19.44
CA ALA A 466 -40.57 4.22 -20.28
C ALA A 466 -41.63 3.35 -19.57
N PRO A 467 -42.91 3.35 -20.02
CA PRO A 467 -43.98 2.53 -19.45
C PRO A 467 -43.67 1.03 -19.43
N GLU A 468 -44.20 0.31 -18.44
CA GLU A 468 -43.83 -1.10 -18.19
C GLU A 468 -44.36 -2.10 -19.24
N LYS A 469 -45.50 -1.83 -19.92
CA LYS A 469 -46.06 -2.70 -20.98
C LYS A 469 -46.81 -1.92 -22.07
N VAL A 470 -46.68 -2.34 -23.33
CA VAL A 470 -47.39 -1.78 -24.49
C VAL A 470 -48.08 -2.91 -25.26
N TYR A 471 -49.40 -2.83 -25.42
CA TYR A 471 -50.22 -3.80 -26.16
C TYR A 471 -50.63 -3.23 -27.52
N PHE A 472 -50.40 -3.96 -28.62
CA PHE A 472 -50.70 -3.50 -29.99
C PHE A 472 -51.19 -4.66 -30.89
N LYS A 473 -51.88 -4.30 -32.00
CA LYS A 473 -52.59 -5.16 -32.99
C LYS A 473 -54.05 -5.50 -32.65
N LYS A 474 -54.81 -5.93 -33.67
CA LYS A 474 -56.23 -6.30 -33.54
C LYS A 474 -56.41 -7.40 -32.49
N GLY A 475 -57.33 -7.20 -31.56
CA GLY A 475 -57.60 -8.12 -30.46
C GLY A 475 -56.81 -7.85 -29.17
N SER A 476 -55.94 -6.83 -29.13
CA SER A 476 -55.14 -6.54 -27.93
C SER A 476 -55.93 -5.89 -26.79
N THR A 477 -57.02 -5.17 -27.07
CA THR A 477 -57.82 -4.46 -26.06
C THR A 477 -58.34 -5.37 -24.93
N PRO A 478 -59.01 -6.51 -25.19
CA PRO A 478 -59.47 -7.39 -24.10
C PRO A 478 -58.31 -7.97 -23.29
N VAL A 479 -57.19 -8.31 -23.94
CA VAL A 479 -55.98 -8.82 -23.26
C VAL A 479 -55.37 -7.77 -22.33
N ALA A 480 -55.31 -6.51 -22.79
CA ALA A 480 -54.82 -5.41 -21.98
C ALA A 480 -55.75 -5.11 -20.79
N LEU A 481 -57.07 -5.16 -21.00
CA LEU A 481 -58.05 -4.91 -19.95
C LEU A 481 -58.15 -6.03 -18.92
N ASP A 482 -57.89 -7.29 -19.29
CA ASP A 482 -57.85 -8.43 -18.36
C ASP A 482 -56.84 -8.21 -17.21
N GLU A 483 -55.77 -7.46 -17.45
CA GLU A 483 -54.80 -7.14 -16.41
C GLU A 483 -55.40 -6.28 -15.29
N LEU A 484 -56.41 -5.45 -15.59
CA LEU A 484 -57.04 -4.59 -14.59
C LEU A 484 -57.62 -5.42 -13.44
N GLY A 485 -58.31 -6.51 -13.76
CA GLY A 485 -58.85 -7.45 -12.77
C GLY A 485 -57.80 -8.46 -12.30
N ASN A 486 -57.21 -9.20 -13.23
CA ASN A 486 -56.43 -10.41 -12.91
C ASN A 486 -55.04 -10.14 -12.33
N VAL A 487 -54.46 -8.97 -12.61
CA VAL A 487 -53.10 -8.62 -12.20
C VAL A 487 -53.11 -7.44 -11.24
N MET A 488 -53.89 -6.40 -11.55
CA MET A 488 -53.87 -5.12 -10.82
C MET A 488 -54.93 -5.02 -9.72
N GLY A 489 -55.90 -5.96 -9.66
CA GLY A 489 -56.92 -6.04 -8.61
C GLY A 489 -57.84 -4.81 -8.54
N LYS A 490 -58.07 -4.14 -9.67
CA LYS A 490 -58.90 -2.93 -9.77
C LYS A 490 -60.39 -3.25 -9.66
N LYS A 491 -61.13 -2.34 -9.04
CA LYS A 491 -62.55 -2.52 -8.71
C LYS A 491 -63.45 -1.43 -9.28
N ARG A 492 -62.90 -0.25 -9.60
CA ARG A 492 -63.66 0.92 -10.06
C ARG A 492 -62.91 1.66 -11.18
N ALA A 493 -63.37 1.53 -12.42
CA ALA A 493 -62.72 2.13 -13.58
C ALA A 493 -63.44 3.39 -14.07
N PHE A 494 -62.71 4.47 -14.32
CA PHE A 494 -63.27 5.69 -14.89
C PHE A 494 -62.81 5.89 -16.32
N ILE A 495 -63.75 5.95 -17.26
CA ILE A 495 -63.47 6.09 -18.69
C ILE A 495 -63.48 7.58 -19.07
N VAL A 496 -62.45 8.05 -19.76
CA VAL A 496 -62.35 9.43 -20.27
C VAL A 496 -62.28 9.40 -21.79
N THR A 497 -63.24 10.03 -22.46
CA THR A 497 -63.33 10.06 -23.93
C THR A 497 -64.07 11.30 -24.44
N ASP A 498 -64.13 11.46 -25.76
CA ASP A 498 -64.90 12.52 -26.41
C ASP A 498 -66.32 12.06 -26.80
N GLN A 499 -67.19 13.03 -27.11
CA GLN A 499 -68.59 12.74 -27.40
C GLN A 499 -68.77 11.87 -28.65
N PHE A 500 -67.88 11.99 -29.63
CA PHE A 500 -67.99 11.27 -30.89
C PHE A 500 -67.67 9.78 -30.70
N LEU A 501 -66.58 9.46 -30.02
CA LEU A 501 -66.19 8.09 -29.70
C LEU A 501 -67.21 7.41 -28.79
N PHE A 502 -67.74 8.14 -27.80
CA PHE A 502 -68.78 7.62 -26.92
C PHE A 502 -70.07 7.29 -27.70
N LYS A 503 -70.59 8.24 -28.50
CA LYS A 503 -71.83 8.05 -29.27
C LYS A 503 -71.72 6.95 -30.33
N ASN A 504 -70.54 6.76 -30.93
CA ASN A 504 -70.27 5.67 -31.86
C ASN A 504 -70.09 4.30 -31.19
N GLY A 505 -70.09 4.25 -29.86
CA GLY A 505 -70.00 3.02 -29.08
C GLY A 505 -68.60 2.46 -28.96
N ASN A 506 -67.55 3.26 -29.18
CA ASN A 506 -66.16 2.82 -29.10
C ASN A 506 -65.75 2.42 -27.67
N THR A 507 -66.46 2.92 -26.64
CA THR A 507 -66.26 2.52 -25.24
C THR A 507 -66.98 1.23 -24.88
N ARG A 508 -67.99 0.79 -25.65
CA ARG A 508 -68.83 -0.37 -25.30
C ARG A 508 -68.06 -1.66 -25.11
N ALA A 509 -67.02 -1.89 -25.91
CA ALA A 509 -66.17 -3.07 -25.79
C ALA A 509 -65.33 -3.06 -24.50
N ILE A 510 -65.01 -1.87 -23.99
CA ILE A 510 -64.29 -1.67 -22.73
C ILE A 510 -65.27 -1.85 -21.57
N GLU A 511 -66.43 -1.18 -21.62
CA GLU A 511 -67.51 -1.29 -20.64
C GLU A 511 -67.94 -2.76 -20.46
N ALA A 512 -68.26 -3.46 -21.56
CA ALA A 512 -68.65 -4.87 -21.50
C ALA A 512 -67.58 -5.78 -20.86
N LYS A 513 -66.29 -5.45 -21.06
CA LYS A 513 -65.18 -6.21 -20.48
C LYS A 513 -65.01 -5.90 -18.98
N LEU A 514 -65.21 -4.66 -18.58
CA LEU A 514 -65.23 -4.26 -17.17
C LEU A 514 -66.41 -4.91 -16.42
N ASP A 515 -67.59 -4.95 -17.04
CA ASP A 515 -68.78 -5.63 -16.54
C ASP A 515 -68.54 -7.14 -16.35
N GLU A 516 -67.91 -7.80 -17.34
CA GLU A 516 -67.51 -9.22 -17.24
C GLU A 516 -66.62 -9.48 -16.02
N MET A 517 -65.72 -8.56 -15.71
CA MET A 517 -64.81 -8.65 -14.56
C MET A 517 -65.44 -8.17 -13.23
N GLY A 518 -66.66 -7.63 -13.25
CA GLY A 518 -67.31 -7.05 -12.08
C GLY A 518 -66.67 -5.73 -11.60
N ILE A 519 -65.96 -5.03 -12.48
CA ILE A 519 -65.35 -3.73 -12.19
C ILE A 519 -66.41 -2.65 -12.45
N ALA A 520 -66.84 -1.95 -11.41
CA ALA A 520 -67.80 -0.86 -11.56
C ALA A 520 -67.18 0.25 -12.43
N HIS A 521 -67.96 0.84 -13.33
CA HIS A 521 -67.42 1.88 -14.20
C HIS A 521 -68.34 3.10 -14.36
N ASP A 522 -67.73 4.25 -14.62
CA ASP A 522 -68.41 5.50 -15.02
C ASP A 522 -67.59 6.18 -16.12
N CYS A 523 -68.21 7.08 -16.88
CA CYS A 523 -67.60 7.70 -18.05
C CYS A 523 -67.80 9.22 -18.09
N PHE A 524 -66.70 9.94 -18.27
CA PHE A 524 -66.70 11.33 -18.72
C PHE A 524 -66.44 11.37 -20.23
N TYR A 525 -67.49 11.68 -21.00
CA TYR A 525 -67.46 11.67 -22.47
C TYR A 525 -67.46 13.08 -23.10
N ASP A 526 -67.25 14.13 -22.30
CA ASP A 526 -67.33 15.53 -22.75
C ASP A 526 -65.95 16.17 -22.92
N VAL A 527 -64.96 15.39 -23.40
CA VAL A 527 -63.62 15.90 -23.72
C VAL A 527 -63.64 16.64 -25.05
N GLU A 528 -63.21 17.89 -25.02
CA GLU A 528 -63.05 18.76 -26.18
C GLU A 528 -61.66 18.56 -26.84
N PRO A 529 -61.52 18.82 -28.16
CA PRO A 529 -60.20 19.00 -28.78
C PRO A 529 -59.42 20.10 -28.04
N ASP A 530 -58.11 19.89 -27.83
CA ASP A 530 -57.26 20.75 -27.00
C ASP A 530 -57.89 21.07 -25.62
N PRO A 531 -58.04 20.05 -24.76
CA PRO A 531 -58.89 20.13 -23.58
C PRO A 531 -58.44 21.22 -22.61
N SER A 532 -59.39 22.06 -22.20
CA SER A 532 -59.13 23.12 -21.23
C SER A 532 -58.99 22.58 -19.79
N LEU A 533 -58.35 23.36 -18.92
CA LEU A 533 -58.31 23.06 -17.49
C LEU A 533 -59.72 22.96 -16.87
N GLN A 534 -60.68 23.71 -17.41
CA GLN A 534 -62.08 23.64 -16.96
C GLN A 534 -62.71 22.30 -17.31
N CYS A 535 -62.44 21.76 -18.51
CA CYS A 535 -62.85 20.41 -18.89
C CYS A 535 -62.30 19.37 -17.91
N ALA A 536 -61.00 19.42 -17.60
CA ALA A 536 -60.38 18.51 -16.65
C ALA A 536 -60.98 18.62 -15.24
N ARG A 537 -61.26 19.83 -14.75
CA ARG A 537 -61.90 20.02 -13.44
C ARG A 537 -63.30 19.42 -13.35
N ARG A 538 -64.08 19.44 -14.44
CA ARG A 538 -65.41 18.79 -14.48
C ARG A 538 -65.27 17.27 -14.37
N GLY A 539 -64.37 16.67 -15.15
CA GLY A 539 -64.09 15.23 -15.09
C GLY A 539 -63.55 14.79 -13.73
N ALA A 540 -62.60 15.53 -13.16
CA ALA A 540 -62.06 15.26 -11.82
C ALA A 540 -63.13 15.34 -10.72
N LYS A 541 -64.08 16.28 -10.81
CA LYS A 541 -65.22 16.34 -9.89
C LYS A 541 -66.11 15.10 -9.97
N GLN A 542 -66.31 14.56 -11.17
CA GLN A 542 -67.07 13.32 -11.36
C GLN A 542 -66.29 12.11 -10.83
N MET A 543 -64.97 12.05 -11.06
CA MET A 543 -64.10 11.04 -10.44
C MET A 543 -64.16 11.10 -8.91
N ALA A 544 -64.13 12.29 -8.29
CA ALA A 544 -64.22 12.44 -6.85
C ALA A 544 -65.53 11.88 -6.27
N LEU A 545 -66.63 11.95 -7.02
CA LEU A 545 -67.92 11.36 -6.63
C LEU A 545 -67.96 9.85 -6.87
N PHE A 546 -67.27 9.37 -7.90
CA PHE A 546 -67.24 7.97 -8.29
C PHE A 546 -66.11 7.17 -7.61
N GLU A 547 -65.09 7.81 -7.02
CA GLU A 547 -63.95 7.15 -6.37
C GLU A 547 -63.31 6.01 -7.20
N PRO A 548 -62.84 6.25 -8.43
CA PRO A 548 -62.19 5.23 -9.24
C PRO A 548 -60.79 4.86 -8.73
N ASP A 549 -60.40 3.60 -8.88
CA ASP A 549 -59.04 3.11 -8.59
C ASP A 549 -58.21 2.88 -9.86
N VAL A 550 -58.80 3.10 -11.03
CA VAL A 550 -58.11 3.15 -12.33
C VAL A 550 -58.83 4.09 -13.31
N ILE A 551 -58.05 4.72 -14.19
CA ILE A 551 -58.54 5.52 -15.31
C ILE A 551 -58.21 4.85 -16.65
N ILE A 552 -59.16 4.93 -17.58
CA ILE A 552 -59.01 4.44 -18.94
C ILE A 552 -59.31 5.58 -19.90
N ALA A 553 -58.28 6.13 -20.54
CA ALA A 553 -58.46 7.14 -21.58
C ALA A 553 -58.65 6.47 -22.95
N VAL A 554 -59.71 6.84 -23.66
CA VAL A 554 -60.10 6.25 -24.94
C VAL A 554 -60.16 7.35 -25.99
N GLY A 555 -59.18 7.36 -26.89
CA GLY A 555 -59.12 8.32 -28.00
C GLY A 555 -57.70 8.70 -28.37
N GLY A 556 -57.57 9.84 -29.07
CA GLY A 556 -56.28 10.43 -29.40
C GLY A 556 -55.68 11.26 -28.26
N GLY A 557 -54.75 12.16 -28.60
CA GLY A 557 -54.01 12.98 -27.63
C GLY A 557 -54.92 13.73 -26.65
N SER A 558 -56.03 14.32 -27.13
CA SER A 558 -56.94 15.10 -26.28
C SER A 558 -57.56 14.28 -25.14
N ALA A 559 -58.08 13.08 -25.40
CA ALA A 559 -58.64 12.21 -24.36
C ALA A 559 -57.56 11.73 -23.38
N MET A 560 -56.37 11.40 -23.89
CA MET A 560 -55.24 10.97 -23.06
C MET A 560 -54.74 12.09 -22.15
N ASP A 561 -54.62 13.32 -22.66
CA ASP A 561 -54.12 14.46 -21.89
C ASP A 561 -55.17 14.93 -20.88
N ALA A 562 -56.44 14.99 -21.26
CA ALA A 562 -57.54 15.24 -20.34
C ALA A 562 -57.56 14.20 -19.20
N GLY A 563 -57.45 12.91 -19.54
CA GLY A 563 -57.42 11.83 -18.55
C GLY A 563 -56.26 11.96 -17.55
N LYS A 564 -55.03 12.23 -18.02
CA LYS A 564 -53.87 12.46 -17.15
C LYS A 564 -54.10 13.61 -16.17
N ILE A 565 -54.61 14.74 -16.66
CA ILE A 565 -54.85 15.93 -15.83
C ILE A 565 -55.97 15.65 -14.83
N MET A 566 -57.06 14.99 -15.25
CA MET A 566 -58.16 14.61 -14.38
C MET A 566 -57.70 13.68 -13.26
N TRP A 567 -56.89 12.66 -13.58
CA TRP A 567 -56.35 11.73 -12.59
C TRP A 567 -55.44 12.43 -11.58
N MET A 568 -54.53 13.28 -12.05
CA MET A 568 -53.63 14.08 -11.21
C MET A 568 -54.38 15.08 -10.30
N MET A 569 -55.59 15.51 -10.70
CA MET A 569 -56.44 16.35 -9.86
C MET A 569 -57.32 15.56 -8.87
N TYR A 570 -57.52 14.27 -9.15
CA TYR A 570 -58.32 13.36 -8.33
C TYR A 570 -57.49 12.74 -7.21
N GLU A 571 -56.26 12.29 -7.52
CA GLU A 571 -55.23 11.94 -6.51
C GLU A 571 -54.83 13.16 -5.67
#